data_AF-A0A1E7H3S4-F1
#
_entry.id   AF-A0A1E7H3S4-F1
#
_cell.length_a   1.000
_cell.length_b   1.000
_cell.length_c   1.000
_cell.angle_alpha   90.00
_cell.angle_beta   90.00
_cell.angle_gamma   90.00
#
_symmetry.space_group_name_H-M   'P 1'
#
loop_
_entity.id
_entity.type
_entity.pdbx_description
1 polymer ?
#
loop_
_entity_poly.entity_id
_entity_poly.type
_entity_poly.pdbx_seq_one_letter_code
_entity_poly.pdbx_strand_id
1 'polypeptide(L)'
;MEASLQQDKKVMDFRESLKTKIFLDRLVRGLKTELSTPADGYDRERNKKLKEDVRKLVAHTEFEMKMERSLELYIAIGADGSQEILVLGRELPLYHGTSVEDVGMRKDPWINEMLKFRNIKKILSDKDIIFTRGVSTVDVLHERGLAALNLQFHPEDIFSIQDEALDALRREDGEGVLEMLELLFELTGYREVTSGFVKKGYKTYGKPEGDGYTNLIICDERDGHLRGMLGSFVRTRVSALELFAQVAKGKQEPDMADVELVEWLSKQVVP
;
A
#
# COMPACT_ATOMS: atom_id res chain seq x y z
N MET A 1 -3.81 -36.13 21.89
CA MET A 1 -4.94 -35.48 21.21
C MET A 1 -4.42 -34.16 20.69
N GLU A 2 -3.50 -34.26 19.72
CA GLU A 2 -2.77 -33.15 19.13
C GLU A 2 -3.00 -33.27 17.64
N ALA A 3 -4.05 -32.61 17.18
CA ALA A 3 -4.31 -32.39 15.77
C ALA A 3 -5.12 -31.10 15.69
N SER A 4 -4.77 -30.27 14.71
CA SER A 4 -5.50 -29.08 14.27
C SER A 4 -5.19 -27.78 15.00
N LEU A 5 -4.01 -27.22 14.69
CA LEU A 5 -3.78 -25.77 14.61
C LEU A 5 -2.59 -25.50 13.67
N GLN A 6 -2.64 -26.10 12.47
CA GLN A 6 -2.04 -25.49 11.29
C GLN A 6 -3.22 -24.91 10.52
N GLN A 7 -3.47 -23.61 10.70
CA GLN A 7 -4.26 -22.86 9.75
C GLN A 7 -3.58 -23.03 8.39
N ASP A 8 -4.29 -23.63 7.44
CA ASP A 8 -3.98 -23.55 6.02
C ASP A 8 -3.79 -22.07 5.70
N LYS A 9 -2.54 -21.63 5.62
CA LYS A 9 -2.18 -20.36 5.01
C LYS A 9 -2.50 -20.57 3.54
N LYS A 10 -3.75 -20.26 3.13
CA LYS A 10 -4.20 -20.29 1.74
C LYS A 10 -3.08 -19.64 0.93
N VAL A 11 -2.39 -20.43 0.12
CA VAL A 11 -1.40 -19.89 -0.81
C VAL A 11 -2.21 -19.00 -1.74
N MET A 12 -2.12 -17.69 -1.53
CA MET A 12 -2.79 -16.72 -2.39
C MET A 12 -2.25 -16.92 -3.79
N ASP A 13 -3.14 -16.91 -4.78
CA ASP A 13 -2.69 -16.87 -6.16
C ASP A 13 -1.95 -15.55 -6.44
N PHE A 14 -1.25 -15.49 -7.57
CA PHE A 14 -0.46 -14.31 -7.95
C PHE A 14 -1.31 -13.03 -8.01
N ARG A 15 -2.53 -13.11 -8.55
CA ARG A 15 -3.42 -11.97 -8.70
C ARG A 15 -3.89 -11.44 -7.36
N GLU A 16 -4.32 -12.30 -6.44
CA GLU A 16 -4.66 -11.94 -5.06
C GLU A 16 -3.45 -11.31 -4.35
N SER A 17 -2.26 -11.87 -4.55
CA SER A 17 -1.01 -11.35 -4.00
C SER A 17 -0.65 -9.96 -4.57
N LEU A 18 -0.80 -9.76 -5.88
CA LEU A 18 -0.53 -8.48 -6.54
C LEU A 18 -1.53 -7.40 -6.12
N LYS A 19 -2.83 -7.73 -6.03
CA LYS A 19 -3.85 -6.83 -5.46
C LYS A 19 -3.48 -6.42 -4.04
N THR A 20 -3.06 -7.39 -3.22
CA THR A 20 -2.63 -7.14 -1.84
C THR A 20 -1.40 -6.24 -1.78
N LYS A 21 -0.40 -6.45 -2.65
CA LYS A 21 0.77 -5.57 -2.77
C LYS A 21 0.35 -4.12 -3.05
N ILE A 22 -0.47 -3.89 -4.08
CA ILE A 22 -0.93 -2.54 -4.47
C ILE A 22 -1.66 -1.87 -3.31
N PHE A 23 -2.52 -2.62 -2.61
CA PHE A 23 -3.21 -2.15 -1.42
C PHE A 23 -2.23 -1.72 -0.31
N LEU A 24 -1.24 -2.56 0.02
CA LEU A 24 -0.23 -2.28 1.04
C LEU A 24 0.61 -1.04 0.67
N ASP A 25 1.05 -0.91 -0.57
CA ASP A 25 1.81 0.24 -1.06
C ASP A 25 1.02 1.56 -0.90
N ARG A 26 -0.28 1.53 -1.24
CA ARG A 26 -1.20 2.68 -1.07
C ARG A 26 -1.39 3.01 0.40
N LEU A 27 -1.63 2.00 1.23
CA LEU A 27 -1.84 2.14 2.68
C LEU A 27 -0.61 2.76 3.36
N VAL A 28 0.58 2.25 3.07
CA VAL A 28 1.85 2.72 3.61
C VAL A 28 2.13 4.17 3.21
N ARG A 29 1.88 4.55 1.96
CA ARG A 29 2.03 5.95 1.52
C ARG A 29 1.13 6.90 2.32
N GLY A 30 -0.11 6.48 2.58
CA GLY A 30 -1.05 7.20 3.43
C GLY A 30 -0.55 7.34 4.87
N LEU A 31 -0.12 6.24 5.49
CA LEU A 31 0.44 6.21 6.84
C LEU A 31 1.67 7.10 6.98
N LYS A 32 2.59 7.07 6.02
CA LYS A 32 3.80 7.92 6.03
C LYS A 32 3.46 9.40 5.99
N THR A 33 2.50 9.77 5.14
CA THR A 33 2.02 11.17 5.04
C THR A 33 1.43 11.62 6.36
N GLU A 34 0.57 10.77 6.95
CA GLU A 34 -0.10 11.04 8.21
C GLU A 34 0.88 11.19 9.38
N LEU A 35 1.86 10.28 9.51
CA LEU A 35 2.87 10.32 10.56
C LEU A 35 3.86 11.47 10.43
N SER A 36 4.14 11.93 9.19
CA SER A 36 5.05 13.06 8.93
C SER A 36 4.41 14.42 9.16
N THR A 37 3.08 14.49 9.13
CA THR A 37 2.34 15.72 9.34
C THR A 37 2.29 16.03 10.84
N PRO A 38 2.70 17.24 11.29
CA PRO A 38 2.68 17.61 12.70
C PRO A 38 1.33 17.36 13.38
N ALA A 39 1.37 17.07 14.67
CA ALA A 39 0.17 16.97 15.49
C ALA A 39 -0.25 18.38 15.92
N ASP A 40 -1.05 19.06 15.11
CA ASP A 40 -1.65 20.34 15.50
C ASP A 40 -2.83 20.05 16.44
N GLY A 41 -2.52 19.77 17.71
CA GLY A 41 -3.50 19.41 18.73
C GLY A 41 -3.96 17.93 18.68
N TYR A 42 -4.92 17.60 19.55
CA TYR A 42 -5.48 16.25 19.66
C TYR A 42 -6.66 16.08 18.69
N ASP A 43 -6.37 15.65 17.47
CA ASP A 43 -7.40 15.23 16.52
C ASP A 43 -7.73 13.74 16.76
N ARG A 44 -8.88 13.51 17.40
CA ARG A 44 -9.36 12.17 17.74
C ARG A 44 -9.66 11.32 16.50
N GLU A 45 -10.25 11.92 15.46
CA GLU A 45 -10.68 11.17 14.28
C GLU A 45 -9.47 10.76 13.44
N ARG A 46 -8.53 11.69 13.27
CA ARG A 46 -7.26 11.42 12.61
C ARG A 46 -6.45 10.33 13.31
N ASN A 47 -6.38 10.35 14.65
CA ASN A 47 -5.73 9.31 15.43
C ASN A 47 -6.46 7.96 15.32
N LYS A 48 -7.81 7.95 15.29
CA LYS A 48 -8.60 6.74 15.09
C LYS A 48 -8.32 6.11 13.73
N LYS A 49 -8.36 6.92 12.66
CA LYS A 49 -8.03 6.49 11.30
C LYS A 49 -6.61 5.94 11.19
N LEU A 50 -5.62 6.64 11.76
CA LEU A 50 -4.23 6.17 11.81
C LEU A 50 -4.15 4.77 12.43
N LYS A 51 -4.81 4.56 13.57
CA LYS A 51 -4.84 3.25 14.24
C LYS A 51 -5.46 2.19 13.34
N GLU A 52 -6.62 2.45 12.74
CA GLU A 52 -7.29 1.53 11.82
C GLU A 52 -6.42 1.16 10.61
N ASP A 53 -5.73 2.13 10.02
CA ASP A 53 -4.84 1.90 8.88
C ASP A 53 -3.60 1.08 9.30
N VAL A 54 -3.06 1.29 10.51
CA VAL A 54 -2.01 0.41 11.07
C VAL A 54 -2.53 -1.01 11.29
N ARG A 55 -3.76 -1.20 11.81
CA ARG A 55 -4.33 -2.54 12.00
C ARG A 55 -4.43 -3.30 10.69
N LYS A 56 -4.87 -2.63 9.62
CA LYS A 56 -4.93 -3.20 8.27
C LYS A 56 -3.54 -3.66 7.81
N LEU A 57 -2.51 -2.83 8.01
CA LEU A 57 -1.13 -3.19 7.65
C LEU A 57 -0.64 -4.41 8.44
N VAL A 58 -0.85 -4.40 9.76
CA VAL A 58 -0.41 -5.48 10.65
C VAL A 58 -1.13 -6.81 10.36
N ALA A 59 -2.39 -6.78 9.89
CA ALA A 59 -3.12 -7.97 9.51
C ALA A 59 -2.49 -8.79 8.36
N HIS A 60 -1.55 -8.19 7.63
CA HIS A 60 -0.77 -8.87 6.57
C HIS A 60 0.61 -9.34 7.05
N THR A 61 0.91 -9.24 8.34
CA THR A 61 2.17 -9.66 8.95
C THR A 61 1.95 -10.85 9.91
N GLU A 62 3.03 -11.36 10.49
CA GLU A 62 3.02 -12.41 11.51
C GLU A 62 2.68 -11.90 12.93
N PHE A 63 2.46 -10.60 13.10
CA PHE A 63 2.16 -10.02 14.40
C PHE A 63 0.73 -10.36 14.86
N GLU A 64 0.62 -10.83 16.10
CA GLU A 64 -0.66 -11.13 16.74
C GLU A 64 -1.06 -10.07 17.76
N MET A 65 -2.35 -9.73 17.81
CA MET A 65 -2.87 -8.73 18.74
C MET A 65 -2.91 -9.27 20.17
N LYS A 66 -2.41 -8.47 21.11
CA LYS A 66 -2.54 -8.70 22.55
C LYS A 66 -2.90 -7.40 23.27
N MET A 67 -3.89 -7.47 24.15
CA MET A 67 -4.17 -6.39 25.10
C MET A 67 -3.28 -6.55 26.34
N GLU A 68 -2.62 -5.46 26.75
CA GLU A 68 -1.88 -5.38 28.00
C GLU A 68 -2.21 -4.05 28.69
N ARG A 69 -2.84 -4.10 29.87
CA ARG A 69 -3.37 -2.91 30.56
C ARG A 69 -4.31 -2.13 29.64
N SER A 70 -4.08 -0.82 29.43
CA SER A 70 -4.83 -0.02 28.45
C SER A 70 -4.22 0.00 27.04
N LEU A 71 -3.12 -0.74 26.82
CA LEU A 71 -2.38 -0.75 25.56
C LEU A 71 -2.88 -1.86 24.63
N GLU A 72 -3.05 -1.50 23.37
CA GLU A 72 -3.21 -2.46 22.27
C GLU A 72 -1.83 -2.72 21.69
N LEU A 73 -1.35 -3.96 21.86
CA LEU A 73 -0.04 -4.41 21.42
C LEU A 73 -0.17 -5.41 20.28
N TYR A 74 0.88 -5.51 19.49
CA TYR A 74 1.04 -6.51 18.46
C TYR A 74 2.38 -7.21 18.68
N ILE A 75 2.38 -8.54 18.66
CA ILE A 75 3.54 -9.35 19.05
C ILE A 75 3.94 -10.29 17.91
N ALA A 76 5.22 -10.27 17.55
CA ALA A 76 5.83 -11.26 16.68
C ALA A 76 6.95 -12.00 17.44
N ILE A 77 7.11 -13.28 17.15
CA ILE A 77 8.19 -14.11 17.71
C ILE A 77 9.18 -14.42 16.58
N GLY A 78 10.42 -13.96 16.74
CA GLY A 78 11.52 -14.24 15.83
C GLY A 78 11.95 -15.71 15.88
N ALA A 79 12.67 -16.15 14.85
CA ALA A 79 13.19 -17.52 14.76
C ALA A 79 14.20 -17.86 15.88
N ASP A 80 14.87 -16.86 16.44
CA ASP A 80 15.75 -16.96 17.61
C ASP A 80 15.00 -16.97 18.95
N GLY A 81 13.65 -16.95 18.91
CA GLY A 81 12.78 -16.87 20.08
C GLY A 81 12.70 -15.46 20.69
N SER A 82 13.35 -14.46 20.09
CA SER A 82 13.22 -13.07 20.52
C SER A 82 11.81 -12.55 20.23
N GLN A 83 11.30 -11.72 21.15
CA GLN A 83 9.99 -11.12 21.00
C GLN A 83 10.13 -9.69 20.46
N GLU A 84 9.29 -9.37 19.48
CA GLU A 84 9.05 -8.01 19.04
C GLU A 84 7.67 -7.53 19.45
N ILE A 85 7.58 -6.28 19.90
CA ILE A 85 6.36 -5.71 20.47
C ILE A 85 6.12 -4.35 19.83
N LEU A 86 5.08 -4.28 19.00
CA LEU A 86 4.56 -3.04 18.45
C LEU A 86 3.48 -2.49 19.38
N VAL A 87 3.59 -1.21 19.77
CA VAL A 87 2.52 -0.52 20.52
C VAL A 87 1.68 0.31 19.55
N LEU A 88 0.37 0.08 19.53
CA LEU A 88 -0.53 0.84 18.67
C LEU A 88 -0.75 2.27 19.20
N GLY A 89 -0.20 3.24 18.50
CA GLY A 89 -0.33 4.66 18.83
C GLY A 89 0.36 5.54 17.80
N ARG A 90 0.34 6.85 18.02
CA ARG A 90 0.93 7.81 17.08
C ARG A 90 2.46 7.72 17.01
N GLU A 91 3.12 7.44 18.13
CA GLU A 91 4.57 7.21 18.14
C GLU A 91 4.96 5.91 17.43
N LEU A 92 4.03 4.94 17.39
CA LEU A 92 4.18 3.62 16.77
C LEU A 92 5.54 2.96 17.07
N PRO A 93 5.96 2.83 18.35
CA PRO A 93 7.23 2.21 18.67
C PRO A 93 7.16 0.70 18.46
N LEU A 94 8.25 0.15 17.93
CA LEU A 94 8.51 -1.28 17.84
C LEU A 94 9.69 -1.59 18.77
N TYR A 95 9.48 -2.49 19.71
CA TYR A 95 10.49 -2.98 20.66
C TYR A 95 11.01 -4.34 20.23
N HIS A 96 12.24 -4.67 20.63
CA HIS A 96 12.85 -5.97 20.37
C HIS A 96 13.56 -6.48 21.64
N GLY A 97 13.47 -7.79 21.91
CA GLY A 97 14.20 -8.43 23.01
C GLY A 97 13.71 -8.02 24.41
N THR A 98 12.43 -7.69 24.56
CA THR A 98 11.81 -7.31 25.84
C THR A 98 10.45 -7.99 26.03
N SER A 99 9.89 -7.92 27.23
CA SER A 99 8.60 -8.53 27.57
C SER A 99 7.44 -7.54 27.48
N VAL A 100 6.23 -8.08 27.33
CA VAL A 100 4.97 -7.34 27.32
C VAL A 100 4.78 -6.54 28.61
N GLU A 101 5.16 -7.13 29.75
CA GLU A 101 5.05 -6.49 31.06
C GLU A 101 6.04 -5.33 31.22
N ASP A 102 7.27 -5.43 30.70
CA ASP A 102 8.23 -4.30 30.73
C ASP A 102 7.74 -3.16 29.83
N VAL A 103 7.17 -3.46 28.65
CA VAL A 103 6.54 -2.45 27.79
C VAL A 103 5.33 -1.79 28.46
N GLY A 104 4.44 -2.60 29.05
CA GLY A 104 3.28 -2.13 29.80
C GLY A 104 3.67 -1.22 30.96
N MET A 105 4.70 -1.60 31.73
CA MET A 105 5.24 -0.77 32.81
C MET A 105 5.84 0.55 32.30
N ARG A 106 6.51 0.56 31.14
CA ARG A 106 7.09 1.80 30.60
C ARG A 106 6.06 2.76 30.01
N LYS A 107 5.01 2.24 29.36
CA LYS A 107 4.03 3.06 28.61
C LYS A 107 2.73 3.33 29.35
N ASP A 108 2.34 2.47 30.28
CA ASP A 108 1.14 2.60 31.09
C ASP A 108 1.42 2.16 32.55
N PRO A 109 2.37 2.81 33.27
CA PRO A 109 2.78 2.41 34.61
C PRO A 109 1.67 2.59 35.64
N TRP A 110 1.58 1.66 36.59
CA TRP A 110 0.78 1.87 37.80
C TRP A 110 1.51 2.79 38.79
N ILE A 111 0.75 3.45 39.66
CA ILE A 111 1.28 4.41 40.65
C ILE A 111 2.41 3.79 41.50
N ASN A 112 2.25 2.55 41.95
CA ASN A 112 3.25 1.84 42.74
C ASN A 112 4.53 1.48 41.96
N GLU A 113 4.46 1.38 40.63
CA GLU A 113 5.62 1.19 39.76
C GLU A 113 6.36 2.51 39.53
N MET A 114 5.63 3.63 39.37
CA MET A 114 6.21 4.97 39.24
C MET A 114 7.01 5.39 40.48
N LEU A 115 6.60 4.97 41.68
CA LEU A 115 7.26 5.31 42.93
C LEU A 115 8.56 4.51 43.19
N LYS A 116 8.85 3.46 42.41
CA LYS A 116 10.09 2.68 42.53
C LYS A 116 11.21 3.38 41.76
N PHE A 117 12.22 3.89 42.46
CA PHE A 117 13.35 4.64 41.86
C PHE A 117 14.03 3.91 40.68
N ARG A 118 14.15 2.58 40.75
CA ARG A 118 14.71 1.75 39.67
C ARG A 118 13.86 1.78 38.39
N ASN A 119 12.54 1.92 38.50
CA ASN A 119 11.61 1.92 37.37
C ASN A 119 11.50 3.30 36.73
N ILE A 120 11.63 4.39 37.50
CA ILE A 120 11.54 5.78 36.99
C ILE A 120 12.43 5.96 35.76
N LYS A 121 13.69 5.50 35.81
CA LYS A 121 14.62 5.63 34.68
C LYS A 121 14.13 4.92 33.42
N LYS A 122 13.53 3.73 33.56
CA LYS A 122 12.99 2.93 32.44
C LYS A 122 11.70 3.54 31.87
N ILE A 123 10.83 4.08 32.73
CA ILE A 123 9.58 4.74 32.31
C ILE A 123 9.89 6.02 31.54
N LEU A 124 10.89 6.79 32.00
CA LEU A 124 11.29 8.04 31.34
C LEU A 124 12.06 7.81 30.03
N SER A 125 12.64 6.61 29.82
CA SER A 125 13.42 6.32 28.62
C SER A 125 13.35 4.85 28.23
N ASP A 126 12.94 4.60 26.99
CA ASP A 126 12.85 3.29 26.36
C ASP A 126 13.94 3.05 25.29
N LYS A 127 14.97 3.91 25.27
CA LYS A 127 16.04 3.88 24.26
C LYS A 127 16.85 2.57 24.25
N ASP A 128 16.86 1.85 25.37
CA ASP A 128 17.56 0.58 25.55
C ASP A 128 16.84 -0.61 24.90
N ILE A 129 15.54 -0.48 24.62
CA ILE A 129 14.69 -1.57 24.10
C ILE A 129 14.01 -1.22 22.77
N ILE A 130 13.96 0.07 22.41
CA ILE A 130 13.32 0.52 21.17
C ILE A 130 14.15 0.11 19.97
N PHE A 131 13.52 -0.60 19.04
CA PHE A 131 14.11 -0.96 17.76
C PHE A 131 13.89 0.16 16.74
N THR A 132 12.64 0.57 16.55
CA THR A 132 12.27 1.64 15.62
C THR A 132 10.96 2.33 16.04
N ARG A 133 10.59 3.43 15.37
CA ARG A 133 9.36 4.19 15.65
C ARG A 133 8.83 4.92 14.41
N GLY A 134 7.55 5.25 14.45
CA GLY A 134 6.90 6.10 13.44
C GLY A 134 7.02 5.54 12.02
N VAL A 135 7.47 6.37 11.07
CA VAL A 135 7.61 6.01 9.65
C VAL A 135 8.48 4.77 9.45
N SER A 136 9.58 4.65 10.20
CA SER A 136 10.48 3.51 10.09
C SER A 136 9.85 2.21 10.62
N THR A 137 8.88 2.27 11.54
CA THR A 137 8.08 1.09 11.91
C THR A 137 7.14 0.68 10.78
N VAL A 138 6.52 1.65 10.09
CA VAL A 138 5.67 1.37 8.93
C VAL A 138 6.46 0.66 7.83
N ASP A 139 7.72 1.05 7.60
CA ASP A 139 8.62 0.39 6.65
C ASP A 139 8.85 -1.09 7.01
N VAL A 140 9.16 -1.37 8.28
CA VAL A 140 9.35 -2.76 8.75
C VAL A 140 8.10 -3.60 8.56
N LEU A 141 6.92 -3.07 8.92
CA LEU A 141 5.65 -3.78 8.75
C LEU A 141 5.31 -3.99 7.26
N HIS A 142 5.64 -3.02 6.42
CA HIS A 142 5.45 -3.14 4.97
C HIS A 142 6.31 -4.26 4.38
N GLU A 143 7.60 -4.27 4.71
CA GLU A 143 8.52 -5.31 4.23
C GLU A 143 8.07 -6.71 4.65
N ARG A 144 7.58 -6.88 5.89
CA ARG A 144 7.02 -8.15 6.38
C ARG A 144 5.74 -8.53 5.65
N GLY A 145 4.86 -7.56 5.43
CA GLY A 145 3.64 -7.75 4.65
C GLY A 145 3.93 -8.22 3.24
N LEU A 146 4.91 -7.61 2.56
CA LEU A 146 5.33 -8.00 1.23
C LEU A 146 6.02 -9.37 1.19
N ALA A 147 6.85 -9.69 2.18
CA ALA A 147 7.55 -10.97 2.27
C ALA A 147 6.61 -12.18 2.41
N ALA A 148 5.36 -11.95 2.86
CA ALA A 148 4.34 -12.98 2.96
C ALA A 148 3.60 -13.26 1.63
N LEU A 149 3.78 -12.41 0.61
CA LEU A 149 3.06 -12.51 -0.67
C LEU A 149 3.80 -13.40 -1.68
N ASN A 150 3.05 -14.16 -2.47
CA ASN A 150 3.60 -14.87 -3.62
C ASN A 150 3.46 -14.02 -4.89
N LEU A 151 4.52 -13.30 -5.25
CA LEU A 151 4.55 -12.43 -6.43
C LEU A 151 5.22 -13.09 -7.65
N GLN A 152 5.51 -14.38 -7.58
CA GLN A 152 5.95 -15.14 -8.76
C GLN A 152 4.76 -15.35 -9.69
N PHE A 153 4.96 -15.14 -10.99
CA PHE A 153 3.93 -15.33 -12.00
C PHE A 153 4.46 -16.09 -13.21
N HIS A 154 3.53 -16.66 -13.96
CA HIS A 154 3.72 -17.27 -15.26
C HIS A 154 3.01 -16.45 -16.35
N PRO A 155 3.39 -16.61 -17.62
CA PRO A 155 2.69 -15.98 -18.75
C PRO A 155 1.16 -16.11 -18.71
N GLU A 156 0.66 -17.30 -18.33
CA GLU A 156 -0.77 -17.59 -18.24
C GLU A 156 -1.50 -16.67 -17.24
N ASP A 157 -0.84 -16.25 -16.16
CA ASP A 157 -1.44 -15.32 -15.19
C ASP A 157 -1.67 -13.95 -15.84
N ILE A 158 -0.76 -13.51 -16.71
CA ILE A 158 -0.86 -12.23 -17.43
C ILE A 158 -1.92 -12.31 -18.52
N PHE A 159 -2.00 -13.44 -19.24
CA PHE A 159 -3.06 -13.67 -20.21
C PHE A 159 -4.44 -13.74 -19.54
N SER A 160 -4.55 -14.33 -18.34
CA SER A 160 -5.80 -14.31 -17.57
C SER A 160 -6.21 -12.88 -17.17
N ILE A 161 -5.25 -12.04 -16.73
CA ILE A 161 -5.54 -10.62 -16.42
C ILE A 161 -5.99 -9.86 -17.68
N GLN A 162 -5.33 -10.12 -18.81
CA GLN A 162 -5.70 -9.55 -20.10
C GLN A 162 -7.11 -9.94 -20.52
N ASP A 163 -7.43 -11.24 -20.51
CA ASP A 163 -8.73 -11.75 -20.93
C ASP A 163 -9.86 -11.15 -20.08
N GLU A 164 -9.66 -11.05 -18.76
CA GLU A 164 -10.62 -10.40 -17.86
C GLU A 164 -10.77 -8.91 -18.13
N ALA A 165 -9.69 -8.20 -18.46
CA ALA A 165 -9.77 -6.78 -18.85
C ALA A 165 -10.56 -6.61 -20.17
N LEU A 166 -10.32 -7.48 -21.14
CA LEU A 166 -11.05 -7.49 -22.42
C LEU A 166 -12.53 -7.84 -22.22
N ASP A 167 -12.85 -8.77 -21.33
CA ASP A 167 -14.23 -9.11 -20.97
C ASP A 167 -14.94 -8.00 -20.21
N ALA A 168 -14.23 -7.26 -19.35
CA ALA A 168 -14.77 -6.06 -18.71
C ALA A 168 -15.04 -4.93 -19.73
N LEU A 169 -14.13 -4.72 -20.69
CA LEU A 169 -14.33 -3.76 -21.79
C LEU A 169 -15.58 -4.10 -22.62
N ARG A 170 -15.76 -5.37 -22.99
CA ARG A 170 -16.95 -5.84 -23.74
C ARG A 170 -18.27 -5.62 -23.00
N ARG A 171 -18.22 -5.56 -21.67
CA ARG A 171 -19.37 -5.35 -20.78
C ARG A 171 -19.56 -3.88 -20.40
N GLU A 172 -18.72 -2.98 -20.91
CA GLU A 172 -18.68 -1.55 -20.51
C GLU A 172 -18.55 -1.38 -18.99
N ASP A 173 -17.82 -2.29 -18.35
CA ASP A 173 -17.58 -2.32 -16.90
C ASP A 173 -16.30 -1.54 -16.58
N GLY A 174 -16.42 -0.22 -16.46
CA GLY A 174 -15.27 0.66 -16.21
C GLY A 174 -14.50 0.36 -14.92
N GLU A 175 -15.19 -0.12 -13.89
CA GLU A 175 -14.56 -0.52 -12.63
C GLU A 175 -13.75 -1.80 -12.84
N GLY A 176 -14.32 -2.82 -13.49
CA GLY A 176 -13.63 -4.07 -13.81
C GLY A 176 -12.42 -3.87 -14.73
N VAL A 177 -12.53 -2.99 -15.74
CA VAL A 177 -11.40 -2.64 -16.61
C VAL A 177 -10.28 -2.01 -15.80
N LEU A 178 -10.60 -1.02 -14.97
CA LEU A 178 -9.61 -0.33 -14.17
C LEU A 178 -8.92 -1.29 -13.18
N GLU A 179 -9.69 -2.16 -12.53
CA GLU A 179 -9.15 -3.14 -11.59
C GLU A 179 -8.08 -4.03 -12.26
N MET A 180 -8.32 -4.47 -13.50
CA MET A 180 -7.36 -5.33 -14.21
C MET A 180 -6.16 -4.54 -14.72
N LEU A 181 -6.39 -3.32 -15.20
CA LEU A 181 -5.31 -2.44 -15.63
C LEU A 181 -4.40 -2.02 -14.48
N GLU A 182 -4.91 -1.82 -13.26
CA GLU A 182 -4.07 -1.51 -12.09
C GLU A 182 -3.03 -2.61 -11.83
N LEU A 183 -3.35 -3.87 -12.13
CA LEU A 183 -2.41 -4.99 -12.04
C LEU A 183 -1.32 -4.88 -13.11
N LEU A 184 -1.70 -4.62 -14.37
CA LEU A 184 -0.73 -4.44 -15.46
C LEU A 184 0.13 -3.20 -15.23
N PHE A 185 -0.44 -2.12 -14.70
CA PHE A 185 0.28 -0.88 -14.38
C PHE A 185 1.32 -1.09 -13.30
N GLU A 186 0.99 -1.87 -12.26
CA GLU A 186 1.95 -2.23 -11.22
C GLU A 186 3.15 -3.00 -11.81
N LEU A 187 2.92 -3.93 -12.73
CA LEU A 187 3.96 -4.74 -13.36
C LEU A 187 4.80 -3.96 -14.38
N THR A 188 4.20 -2.99 -15.07
CA THR A 188 4.87 -2.19 -16.12
C THR A 188 5.47 -0.87 -15.60
N GLY A 189 5.17 -0.51 -14.35
CA GLY A 189 5.67 0.69 -13.66
C GLY A 189 4.88 1.96 -13.96
N TYR A 190 3.65 1.84 -14.47
CA TYR A 190 2.75 2.97 -14.66
C TYR A 190 2.19 3.45 -13.32
N ARG A 191 2.02 4.77 -13.17
CA ARG A 191 1.48 5.39 -11.96
C ARG A 191 0.37 6.36 -12.32
N GLU A 192 -0.59 6.47 -11.41
CA GLU A 192 -1.65 7.47 -11.52
C GLU A 192 -1.05 8.88 -11.57
N VAL A 193 -1.50 9.67 -12.53
CA VAL A 193 -1.09 11.05 -12.73
C VAL A 193 -1.93 11.94 -11.83
N THR A 194 -1.29 12.64 -10.89
CA THR A 194 -2.00 13.48 -9.91
C THR A 194 -1.96 14.97 -10.24
N SER A 195 -1.24 15.39 -11.29
CA SER A 195 -1.16 16.78 -11.72
C SER A 195 -0.83 16.94 -13.20
N GLY A 196 -1.27 18.06 -13.81
CA GLY A 196 -1.07 18.37 -15.23
C GLY A 196 -2.05 17.64 -16.14
N PHE A 197 -1.81 16.35 -16.37
CA PHE A 197 -2.63 15.49 -17.24
C PHE A 197 -3.81 14.87 -16.47
N VAL A 198 -4.64 15.71 -15.86
CA VAL A 198 -5.78 15.28 -15.03
C VAL A 198 -7.06 15.88 -15.59
N LYS A 199 -8.12 15.07 -15.66
CA LYS A 199 -9.43 15.51 -16.14
C LYS A 199 -10.53 14.77 -15.38
N LYS A 200 -11.54 15.51 -14.91
CA LYS A 200 -12.69 14.92 -14.20
C LYS A 200 -13.41 13.88 -15.06
N GLY A 201 -13.73 12.73 -14.46
CA GLY A 201 -14.37 11.58 -15.12
C GLY A 201 -13.39 10.63 -15.82
N TYR A 202 -12.09 10.92 -15.75
CA TYR A 202 -11.04 10.07 -16.29
C TYR A 202 -9.97 9.85 -15.23
N LYS A 203 -9.46 8.61 -15.16
CA LYS A 203 -8.19 8.34 -14.51
C LYS A 203 -7.08 8.30 -15.54
N THR A 204 -5.97 8.93 -15.24
CA THR A 204 -4.82 8.98 -16.16
C THR A 204 -3.63 8.32 -15.50
N TYR A 205 -2.94 7.46 -16.25
CA TYR A 205 -1.75 6.74 -15.82
C TYR A 205 -0.61 7.02 -16.79
N GLY A 206 0.61 7.07 -16.27
CA GLY A 206 1.80 7.22 -17.08
C GLY A 206 3.03 6.67 -16.38
N LYS A 207 4.06 6.30 -17.14
CA LYS A 207 5.33 5.87 -16.56
C LYS A 207 6.16 7.12 -16.22
N PRO A 208 6.52 7.37 -14.95
CA PRO A 208 7.23 8.61 -14.60
C PRO A 208 8.57 8.74 -15.34
N GLU A 209 8.82 9.90 -15.95
CA GLU A 209 10.05 10.20 -16.67
C GLU A 209 10.42 11.67 -16.46
N GLY A 210 11.52 11.94 -15.73
CA GLY A 210 11.97 13.29 -15.44
C GLY A 210 10.89 14.14 -14.76
N ASP A 211 10.52 15.25 -15.38
CA ASP A 211 9.47 16.15 -14.92
C ASP A 211 8.08 15.83 -15.50
N GLY A 212 7.95 14.72 -16.23
CA GLY A 212 6.77 14.29 -16.94
C GLY A 212 6.53 12.77 -16.88
N TYR A 213 5.99 12.23 -17.97
CA TYR A 213 5.65 10.82 -18.11
C TYR A 213 5.96 10.32 -19.52
N THR A 214 6.43 9.08 -19.62
CA THR A 214 6.43 8.33 -20.88
C THR A 214 5.12 7.57 -20.99
N ASN A 215 4.46 7.75 -22.13
CA ASN A 215 3.14 7.24 -22.46
C ASN A 215 2.07 7.68 -21.46
N LEU A 216 0.89 8.04 -21.95
CA LEU A 216 -0.27 8.33 -21.12
C LEU A 216 -1.39 7.37 -21.47
N ILE A 217 -2.07 6.88 -20.45
CA ILE A 217 -3.21 5.99 -20.57
C ILE A 217 -4.37 6.68 -19.86
N ILE A 218 -5.41 6.98 -20.61
CA ILE A 218 -6.59 7.67 -20.12
C ILE A 218 -7.72 6.65 -20.08
N CYS A 219 -8.19 6.36 -18.87
CA CYS A 219 -9.30 5.45 -18.63
C CYS A 219 -10.56 6.26 -18.33
N ASP A 220 -11.63 6.05 -19.08
CA ASP A 220 -12.95 6.58 -18.73
C ASP A 220 -13.51 5.79 -17.53
N GLU A 221 -13.87 6.48 -16.45
CA GLU A 221 -14.35 5.82 -15.23
C GLU A 221 -15.76 5.24 -15.38
N ARG A 222 -16.50 5.58 -16.45
CA ARG A 222 -17.90 5.17 -16.61
C ARG A 222 -18.06 3.87 -17.38
N ASP A 223 -17.47 3.80 -18.57
CA ASP A 223 -17.64 2.71 -19.52
C ASP A 223 -16.34 1.93 -19.76
N GLY A 224 -15.23 2.36 -19.15
CA GLY A 224 -13.94 1.68 -19.23
C GLY A 224 -13.16 1.96 -20.51
N HIS A 225 -13.63 2.82 -21.40
CA HIS A 225 -12.91 3.11 -22.64
C HIS A 225 -11.51 3.67 -22.38
N LEU A 226 -10.53 3.13 -23.12
CA LEU A 226 -9.12 3.40 -22.94
C LEU A 226 -8.55 4.18 -24.12
N ARG A 227 -7.73 5.17 -23.82
CA ARG A 227 -7.02 5.97 -24.83
C ARG A 227 -5.54 6.03 -24.46
N GLY A 228 -4.71 5.47 -25.31
CA GLY A 228 -3.25 5.49 -25.21
C GLY A 228 -2.66 6.64 -26.01
N MET A 229 -1.76 7.39 -25.40
CA MET A 229 -0.93 8.38 -26.06
C MET A 229 0.53 7.98 -25.88
N LEU A 230 1.25 7.74 -26.96
CA LEU A 230 2.63 7.25 -26.94
C LEU A 230 3.62 8.41 -27.05
N GLY A 231 4.78 8.26 -26.39
CA GLY A 231 5.85 9.26 -26.40
C GLY A 231 6.09 9.90 -25.03
N SER A 232 6.75 11.05 -25.00
CA SER A 232 7.14 11.74 -23.76
C SER A 232 6.32 13.00 -23.54
N PHE A 233 5.76 13.13 -22.34
CA PHE A 233 4.78 14.15 -21.97
C PHE A 233 5.25 14.95 -20.76
N VAL A 234 5.77 16.15 -21.03
CA VAL A 234 6.24 17.09 -20.00
C VAL A 234 5.07 17.90 -19.45
N ARG A 235 4.89 17.91 -18.12
CA ARG A 235 3.73 18.53 -17.44
C ARG A 235 3.60 20.05 -17.65
N THR A 236 4.70 20.73 -17.95
CA THR A 236 4.75 22.19 -18.14
C THR A 236 4.59 22.61 -19.61
N ARG A 237 4.62 21.65 -20.54
CA ARG A 237 4.56 21.94 -21.97
C ARG A 237 3.11 22.11 -22.41
N VAL A 238 2.74 23.35 -22.74
CA VAL A 238 1.38 23.72 -23.18
C VAL A 238 0.87 22.83 -24.31
N SER A 239 1.67 22.56 -25.33
CA SER A 239 1.27 21.70 -26.45
C SER A 239 0.94 20.27 -26.03
N ALA A 240 1.62 19.74 -25.00
CA ALA A 240 1.33 18.40 -24.48
C ALA A 240 0.01 18.37 -23.68
N LEU A 241 -0.25 19.41 -22.88
CA LEU A 241 -1.50 19.57 -22.14
C LEU A 241 -2.71 19.75 -23.08
N GLU A 242 -2.53 20.53 -24.15
CA GLU A 242 -3.55 20.71 -25.18
C GLU A 242 -3.86 19.41 -25.90
N LEU A 243 -2.82 18.69 -26.36
CA LEU A 243 -2.97 17.38 -27.01
C LEU A 243 -3.71 16.40 -26.10
N PHE A 244 -3.30 16.27 -24.84
CA PHE A 244 -4.00 15.46 -23.84
C PHE A 244 -5.48 15.86 -23.71
N ALA A 245 -5.78 17.16 -23.62
CA ALA A 245 -7.14 17.64 -23.49
C ALA A 245 -8.00 17.36 -24.74
N GLN A 246 -7.41 17.31 -25.95
CA GLN A 246 -8.12 16.95 -27.17
C GLN A 246 -8.40 15.45 -27.22
N VAL A 247 -7.41 14.60 -26.94
CA VAL A 247 -7.57 13.13 -26.91
C VAL A 247 -8.58 12.72 -25.84
N ALA A 248 -8.48 13.27 -24.63
CA ALA A 248 -9.42 13.02 -23.54
C ALA A 248 -10.85 13.53 -23.81
N LYS A 249 -11.06 14.37 -24.83
CA LYS A 249 -12.40 14.83 -25.28
C LYS A 249 -12.89 14.08 -26.51
N GLY A 250 -12.12 13.13 -27.06
CA GLY A 250 -12.41 12.47 -28.33
C GLY A 250 -12.36 13.42 -29.53
N LYS A 251 -11.63 14.54 -29.42
CA LYS A 251 -11.45 15.52 -30.51
C LYS A 251 -10.24 15.21 -31.38
N GLN A 252 -9.36 14.35 -30.88
CA GLN A 252 -8.20 13.82 -31.58
C GLN A 252 -8.12 12.33 -31.27
N GLU A 253 -7.80 11.53 -32.30
CA GLU A 253 -7.61 10.09 -32.14
C GLU A 253 -6.41 9.81 -31.23
N PRO A 254 -6.51 8.83 -30.32
CA PRO A 254 -5.36 8.33 -29.58
C PRO A 254 -4.42 7.54 -30.49
N ASP A 255 -3.20 7.29 -30.02
CA ASP A 255 -2.25 6.44 -30.74
C ASP A 255 -2.67 4.95 -30.69
N MET A 256 -3.37 4.56 -29.63
CA MET A 256 -3.92 3.20 -29.40
C MET A 256 -5.20 3.30 -28.56
N ALA A 257 -6.13 2.35 -28.70
CA ALA A 257 -7.37 2.35 -27.92
C ALA A 257 -7.80 0.95 -27.48
N ASP A 258 -8.53 0.90 -26.37
CA ASP A 258 -9.25 -0.27 -25.86
C ASP A 258 -8.46 -1.59 -25.97
N VAL A 259 -8.92 -2.54 -26.79
CA VAL A 259 -8.35 -3.88 -26.98
C VAL A 259 -6.86 -3.80 -27.34
N GLU A 260 -6.50 -2.92 -28.29
CA GLU A 260 -5.12 -2.77 -28.74
C GLU A 260 -4.20 -2.32 -27.60
N LEU A 261 -4.71 -1.43 -26.73
CA LEU A 261 -3.96 -0.93 -25.59
C LEU A 261 -3.76 -2.00 -24.52
N VAL A 262 -4.79 -2.81 -24.23
CA VAL A 262 -4.68 -3.91 -23.25
C VAL A 262 -3.65 -4.93 -23.74
N GLU A 263 -3.74 -5.36 -25.00
CA GLU A 263 -2.78 -6.31 -25.58
C GLU A 263 -1.34 -5.77 -25.55
N TRP A 264 -1.18 -4.47 -25.83
CA TRP A 264 0.11 -3.80 -25.81
C TRP A 264 0.72 -3.70 -24.41
N LEU A 265 -0.11 -3.50 -23.38
CA LEU A 265 0.33 -3.52 -21.97
C LEU A 265 0.77 -4.92 -21.55
N SER A 266 0.00 -5.95 -21.88
CA SER A 266 0.34 -7.34 -21.54
C SER A 266 1.67 -7.77 -22.15
N LYS A 267 1.91 -7.42 -23.42
CA LYS A 267 3.17 -7.71 -24.14
C LYS A 267 4.40 -7.03 -23.53
N GLN A 268 4.22 -5.97 -22.74
CA GLN A 268 5.35 -5.35 -22.03
C GLN A 268 5.75 -6.13 -20.77
N VAL A 269 4.84 -6.93 -20.21
CA VAL A 269 5.13 -7.79 -19.06
C VAL A 269 5.71 -9.12 -19.54
N VAL A 270 5.09 -9.72 -20.55
CA VAL A 270 5.49 -11.00 -21.14
C VAL A 270 5.67 -10.82 -22.64
N PRO A 271 6.91 -10.65 -23.12
CA PRO A 271 7.21 -10.45 -24.54
C PRO A 271 7.04 -11.72 -25.39
#